data_AF-A0A2D0IHY4-F1
#
_entry.id   AF-A0A2D0IHY4-F1
#
_cell.length_a   1.000
_cell.length_b   1.000
_cell.length_c   1.000
_cell.angle_alpha   90.00
_cell.angle_beta   90.00
_cell.angle_gamma   90.00
#
_symmetry.space_group_name_H-M   'P 1'
#
loop_
_entity.id
_entity.type
_entity.pdbx_description
1 polymer ?
#
loop_
_entity_poly.entity_id
_entity_poly.type
_entity_poly.pdbx_seq_one_letter_code
_entity_poly.pdbx_strand_id
1 'polypeptide(L)'
;MSPKETSVTSATKQIPGTTPFDGDMAKKGYALNKMCFSFNEKANREAFVADPEAYMKQYGLNEEQAAAIRSKQVLALLAAGGNAYYLAKFAGIFGLDMQDIGAQQTGMTKEEFRAKLVAANNQ
;
A
#
# COMPACT_ATOMS: atom_id res chain seq x y z
N MET A 1 19.71 -23.36 31.46
CA MET A 1 18.33 -23.41 30.94
C MET A 1 18.07 -22.10 30.22
N SER A 2 18.07 -22.11 28.89
CA SER A 2 17.72 -20.93 28.09
C SER A 2 16.22 -20.65 28.23
N PRO A 3 15.80 -19.37 28.34
CA PRO A 3 14.39 -19.05 28.40
C PRO A 3 13.74 -19.38 27.04
N LYS A 4 12.65 -20.15 27.07
CA LYS A 4 11.82 -20.41 25.91
C LYS A 4 11.17 -19.10 25.49
N GLU A 5 11.37 -18.68 24.24
CA GLU A 5 10.59 -17.61 23.63
C GLU A 5 9.12 -18.04 23.58
N THR A 6 8.29 -17.42 24.41
CA THR A 6 6.84 -17.59 24.35
C THR A 6 6.36 -16.91 23.08
N SER A 7 5.93 -17.69 22.10
CA SER A 7 5.25 -17.21 20.90
C SER A 7 3.99 -16.45 21.32
N VAL A 8 4.04 -15.12 21.29
CA VAL A 8 2.85 -14.28 21.44
C VAL A 8 2.12 -14.32 20.11
N THR A 9 1.20 -15.26 19.96
CA THR A 9 0.21 -15.22 18.86
C THR A 9 -0.77 -14.11 19.20
N SER A 10 -0.45 -12.88 18.77
CA SER A 10 -1.37 -11.76 18.89
C SER A 10 -2.55 -12.04 17.98
N ALA A 11 -3.69 -12.43 18.55
CA ALA A 11 -4.95 -12.47 17.82
C ALA A 11 -5.20 -11.05 17.28
N THR A 12 -5.04 -10.86 15.97
CA THR A 12 -5.19 -9.55 15.34
C THR A 12 -6.60 -9.05 15.63
N LYS A 13 -6.72 -7.99 16.41
CA LYS A 13 -8.01 -7.36 16.73
C LYS A 13 -8.67 -6.96 15.42
N GLN A 14 -9.78 -7.60 15.07
CA GLN A 14 -10.51 -7.28 13.86
C GLN A 14 -11.19 -5.93 14.04
N ILE A 15 -10.73 -4.94 13.28
CA ILE A 15 -11.31 -3.60 13.21
C ILE A 15 -12.00 -3.52 11.84
N PRO A 16 -13.33 -3.34 11.77
CA PRO A 16 -14.04 -3.27 10.51
C PRO A 16 -13.42 -2.23 9.56
N GLY A 17 -13.21 -2.62 8.30
CA GLY A 17 -12.61 -1.75 7.27
C GLY A 17 -11.11 -1.46 7.46
N THR A 18 -10.43 -2.11 8.40
CA THR A 18 -8.99 -1.91 8.66
C THR A 18 -8.27 -3.23 8.59
N THR A 19 -7.21 -3.29 7.77
CA THR A 19 -6.25 -4.39 7.77
C THR A 19 -5.00 -3.94 8.53
N PRO A 20 -4.77 -4.42 9.77
CA PRO A 20 -3.56 -4.08 10.50
C PRO A 20 -2.31 -4.55 9.76
N PHE A 21 -1.28 -3.71 9.71
CA PHE A 21 0.01 -4.09 9.14
C PHE A 21 0.86 -4.82 10.19
N ASP A 22 0.53 -6.10 10.41
CA ASP A 22 1.23 -6.99 11.34
C ASP A 22 2.39 -7.75 10.67
N GLY A 23 2.97 -8.71 11.39
CA GLY A 23 4.09 -9.51 10.90
C GLY A 23 3.75 -10.38 9.69
N ASP A 24 2.50 -10.83 9.53
CA ASP A 24 2.11 -11.68 8.41
C ASP A 24 1.84 -10.84 7.17
N MET A 25 1.21 -9.67 7.32
CA MET A 25 1.10 -8.68 6.25
C MET A 25 2.47 -8.18 5.79
N ALA A 26 3.41 -7.95 6.72
CA ALA A 26 4.77 -7.53 6.39
C ALA A 26 5.53 -8.59 5.57
N LYS A 27 5.39 -9.88 5.91
CA LYS A 27 5.97 -10.99 5.12
C LYS A 27 5.29 -11.09 3.75
N LYS A 28 3.95 -11.05 3.70
CA LYS A 28 3.17 -11.12 2.46
C LYS A 28 3.63 -10.06 1.47
N GLY A 29 3.75 -8.82 1.92
CA GLY A 29 4.04 -7.68 1.06
C GLY A 29 5.52 -7.32 0.93
N TYR A 30 6.47 -8.12 1.40
CA TYR A 30 7.88 -7.70 1.48
C TYR A 30 8.43 -7.20 0.13
N ALA A 31 8.23 -7.98 -0.95
CA ALA A 31 8.68 -7.61 -2.30
C ALA A 31 8.04 -6.31 -2.79
N LEU A 32 6.71 -6.19 -2.66
CA LEU A 32 5.95 -4.99 -3.00
C LEU A 32 6.42 -3.75 -2.24
N ASN A 33 6.53 -3.85 -0.91
CA ASN A 33 6.94 -2.73 -0.05
C ASN A 33 8.39 -2.31 -0.34
N LYS A 34 9.29 -3.27 -0.55
CA LYS A 34 10.69 -3.01 -0.92
C LYS A 34 10.80 -2.31 -2.27
N MET A 35 10.01 -2.73 -3.26
CA MET A 35 9.92 -2.05 -4.55
C MET A 35 9.42 -0.62 -4.38
N CYS A 36 8.30 -0.41 -3.68
CA CYS A 36 7.78 0.93 -3.45
C CYS A 36 8.77 1.83 -2.68
N PHE A 37 9.60 1.27 -1.79
CA PHE A 37 10.65 2.02 -1.11
C PHE A 37 11.76 2.51 -2.05
N SER A 38 12.08 1.79 -3.13
CA SER A 38 13.12 2.22 -4.08
C SER A 38 12.77 3.53 -4.79
N PHE A 39 11.48 3.84 -4.91
CA PHE A 39 10.96 5.05 -5.54
C PHE A 39 11.26 6.36 -4.80
N ASN A 40 11.97 6.31 -3.67
CA ASN A 40 12.61 7.51 -3.13
C ASN A 40 13.59 8.12 -4.15
N GLU A 41 14.29 7.29 -4.91
CA GLU A 41 15.24 7.73 -5.93
C GLU A 41 14.55 8.02 -7.26
N LYS A 42 14.92 9.15 -7.89
CA LYS A 42 14.35 9.56 -9.18
C LYS A 42 14.62 8.55 -10.29
N ALA A 43 15.84 8.03 -10.37
CA ALA A 43 16.23 7.03 -11.36
C ALA A 43 15.37 5.76 -11.29
N ASN A 44 14.98 5.32 -10.08
CA ASN A 44 14.12 4.16 -9.89
C ASN A 44 12.68 4.41 -10.38
N ARG A 45 12.16 5.63 -10.17
CA ARG A 45 10.86 6.02 -10.73
C ARG A 45 10.89 6.03 -12.25
N GLU A 46 11.96 6.57 -12.84
CA GLU A 46 12.14 6.61 -14.30
C GLU A 46 12.28 5.20 -14.90
N ALA A 47 13.05 4.33 -14.26
CA ALA A 47 13.18 2.93 -14.68
C ALA A 47 11.84 2.19 -14.61
N PHE A 48 11.06 2.39 -13.54
CA PHE A 48 9.73 1.80 -13.42
C PHE A 48 8.77 2.29 -14.50
N VAL A 49 8.76 3.60 -14.80
CA VAL A 49 7.89 4.15 -15.86
C VAL A 49 8.29 3.65 -17.25
N ALA A 50 9.59 3.45 -17.48
CA ALA A 50 10.09 2.95 -18.76
C ALA A 50 9.70 1.49 -19.04
N ASP A 51 9.77 0.61 -18.04
CA ASP A 51 9.35 -0.79 -18.16
C ASP A 51 8.81 -1.33 -16.82
N PRO A 52 7.50 -1.12 -16.54
CA PRO A 52 6.89 -1.54 -15.28
C PRO A 52 7.00 -3.05 -15.04
N GLU A 53 6.86 -3.88 -16.08
CA GLU A 53 6.86 -5.34 -15.95
C GLU A 53 8.24 -5.87 -15.59
N ALA A 54 9.30 -5.38 -16.26
CA ALA A 54 10.66 -5.74 -15.92
C ALA A 54 11.03 -5.29 -14.50
N TYR A 55 10.59 -4.10 -14.09
CA TYR A 55 10.85 -3.58 -12.76
C TYR A 55 10.14 -4.40 -11.67
N MET A 56 8.87 -4.78 -11.87
CA MET A 56 8.15 -5.69 -10.96
C MET A 56 8.84 -7.04 -10.86
N LYS A 57 9.31 -7.60 -11.98
CA LYS A 57 10.06 -8.87 -12.01
C LYS A 57 11.38 -8.79 -11.26
N GLN A 58 12.11 -7.67 -11.35
CA GLN A 58 13.36 -7.45 -10.62
C GLN A 58 13.18 -7.56 -9.10
N TYR A 59 12.03 -7.11 -8.58
CA TYR A 59 11.72 -7.18 -7.15
C TYR A 59 11.04 -8.49 -6.74
N GLY A 60 10.72 -9.37 -7.69
CA GLY A 60 10.09 -10.66 -7.42
C GLY A 60 8.64 -10.53 -6.97
N LEU A 61 7.90 -9.55 -7.48
CA LEU A 61 6.46 -9.46 -7.22
C LEU A 61 5.76 -10.71 -7.75
N ASN A 62 4.84 -11.25 -6.95
CA ASN A 62 3.93 -12.29 -7.40
C ASN A 62 2.79 -11.68 -8.25
N GLU A 63 1.94 -12.53 -8.83
CA GLU A 63 0.87 -12.05 -9.72
C GLU A 63 -0.16 -11.18 -9.00
N GLU A 64 -0.51 -11.47 -7.74
CA GLU A 64 -1.43 -10.64 -6.94
C GLU A 64 -0.89 -9.20 -6.80
N GLN A 65 0.40 -9.07 -6.47
CA GLN A 65 1.08 -7.79 -6.31
C GLN A 65 1.25 -7.06 -7.65
N ALA A 66 1.62 -7.78 -8.71
CA ALA A 66 1.77 -7.21 -10.04
C ALA A 66 0.42 -6.70 -10.58
N ALA A 67 -0.64 -7.48 -10.44
CA ALA A 67 -2.00 -7.06 -10.80
C ALA A 67 -2.44 -5.82 -10.01
N ALA A 68 -2.12 -5.75 -8.70
CA ALA A 68 -2.40 -4.57 -7.89
C ALA A 68 -1.66 -3.32 -8.41
N ILE A 69 -0.38 -3.43 -8.76
CA ILE A 69 0.41 -2.34 -9.36
C ILE A 69 -0.16 -1.89 -10.70
N ARG A 70 -0.50 -2.82 -11.60
CA ARG A 70 -1.12 -2.51 -12.90
C ARG A 70 -2.43 -1.76 -12.74
N SER A 71 -3.26 -2.19 -11.79
CA SER A 71 -4.56 -1.58 -11.52
C SER A 71 -4.45 -0.17 -10.91
N LYS A 72 -3.34 0.14 -10.23
CA LYS A 72 -3.15 1.37 -9.44
C LYS A 72 -4.21 1.55 -8.36
N GLN A 73 -4.85 0.46 -7.93
CA GLN A 73 -5.88 0.47 -6.89
C GLN A 73 -5.24 0.31 -5.51
N VAL A 74 -5.33 1.35 -4.65
CA VAL A 74 -4.72 1.33 -3.31
C VAL A 74 -5.31 0.22 -2.43
N LEU A 75 -6.61 -0.07 -2.53
CA LEU A 75 -7.22 -1.18 -1.79
C LEU A 75 -6.64 -2.54 -2.22
N ALA A 76 -6.38 -2.73 -3.52
CA ALA A 76 -5.73 -3.95 -4.02
C ALA A 76 -4.28 -4.04 -3.54
N LEU A 77 -3.55 -2.92 -3.53
CA LEU A 77 -2.17 -2.86 -3.02
C LEU A 77 -2.10 -3.16 -1.51
N LEU A 78 -3.03 -2.64 -0.72
CA LEU A 78 -3.15 -2.95 0.72
C LEU A 78 -3.48 -4.44 0.93
N ALA A 79 -4.43 -4.97 0.17
CA ALA A 79 -4.78 -6.40 0.22
C ALA A 79 -3.59 -7.30 -0.15
N ALA A 80 -2.75 -6.88 -1.10
CA ALA A 80 -1.55 -7.58 -1.54
C ALA A 80 -0.36 -7.52 -0.55
N GLY A 81 -0.56 -6.93 0.65
CA GLY A 81 0.48 -6.80 1.67
C GLY A 81 1.16 -5.43 1.73
N GLY A 82 0.70 -4.46 0.93
CA GLY A 82 1.27 -3.11 0.92
C GLY A 82 0.98 -2.36 2.21
N ASN A 83 1.98 -1.61 2.70
CA ASN A 83 1.77 -0.61 3.75
C ASN A 83 1.57 0.76 3.11
N ALA A 84 0.57 1.52 3.59
CA ALA A 84 0.21 2.83 3.04
C ALA A 84 1.40 3.80 2.88
N TYR A 85 2.38 3.80 3.79
CA TYR A 85 3.55 4.69 3.71
C TYR A 85 4.58 4.31 2.63
N TYR A 86 4.67 3.04 2.27
CA TYR A 86 5.46 2.63 1.11
C TYR A 86 4.67 2.92 -0.18
N LEU A 87 3.39 2.58 -0.21
CA LEU A 87 2.52 2.80 -1.37
C LEU A 87 2.41 4.27 -1.76
N ALA A 88 2.50 5.21 -0.81
CA ALA A 88 2.54 6.64 -1.08
C ALA A 88 3.66 7.05 -2.07
N LYS A 89 4.80 6.33 -2.07
CA LYS A 89 5.91 6.59 -3.00
C LYS A 89 5.57 6.17 -4.43
N PHE A 90 4.81 5.09 -4.58
CA PHE A 90 4.27 4.66 -5.87
C PHE A 90 3.16 5.60 -6.34
N ALA A 91 2.22 5.96 -5.46
CA ALA A 91 1.14 6.91 -5.76
C ALA A 91 1.69 8.26 -6.24
N GLY A 92 2.78 8.73 -5.63
CA GLY A 92 3.48 9.96 -6.04
C GLY A 92 4.06 9.94 -7.46
N ILE A 93 4.32 8.78 -8.06
CA ILE A 93 4.74 8.67 -9.48
C ILE A 93 3.63 9.20 -10.41
N PHE A 94 2.37 9.02 -10.02
CA PHE A 94 1.21 9.41 -10.82
C PHE A 94 0.54 10.70 -10.34
N GLY A 95 1.16 11.40 -9.38
CA GLY A 95 0.62 12.65 -8.83
C GLY A 95 -0.66 12.49 -8.01
N LEU A 96 -0.94 11.29 -7.50
CA LEU A 96 -2.09 11.07 -6.61
C LEU A 96 -1.83 11.68 -5.23
N ASP A 97 -2.80 12.43 -4.70
CA ASP A 97 -2.77 12.98 -3.36
C ASP A 97 -3.61 12.15 -2.36
N MET A 98 -3.60 12.56 -1.08
CA MET A 98 -4.35 11.83 -0.03
C MET A 98 -5.87 11.89 -0.20
N GLN A 99 -6.40 12.89 -0.90
CA GLN A 99 -7.83 12.97 -1.21
C GLN A 99 -8.19 12.00 -2.35
N ASP A 100 -7.32 11.84 -3.35
CA ASP A 100 -7.48 10.81 -4.39
C ASP A 100 -7.51 9.41 -3.77
N ILE A 101 -6.57 9.14 -2.87
CA ILE A 101 -6.48 7.86 -2.16
C ILE A 101 -7.73 7.63 -1.30
N GLY A 102 -8.16 8.64 -0.53
CA GLY A 102 -9.34 8.52 0.32
C GLY A 102 -10.64 8.34 -0.46
N ALA A 103 -10.78 9.01 -1.61
CA ALA A 103 -11.89 8.83 -2.53
C ALA A 103 -11.96 7.37 -3.02
N GLN A 104 -10.84 6.82 -3.50
CA GLN A 104 -10.73 5.44 -3.95
C GLN A 104 -11.06 4.42 -2.83
N GLN A 105 -10.61 4.67 -1.60
CA GLN A 105 -10.88 3.80 -0.46
C GLN A 105 -12.36 3.79 -0.01
N THR A 106 -13.09 4.87 -0.30
CA THR A 106 -14.48 5.04 0.11
C THR A 106 -15.48 4.79 -1.02
N GLY A 107 -14.99 4.60 -2.25
CA GLY A 107 -15.84 4.51 -3.44
C GLY A 107 -16.52 5.84 -3.80
N MET A 108 -16.02 6.96 -3.26
CA MET A 108 -16.52 8.30 -3.53
C MET A 108 -15.74 8.94 -4.67
N THR A 109 -16.32 9.96 -5.29
CA THR A 109 -15.55 10.95 -6.07
C THR A 109 -14.63 11.77 -5.14
N LYS A 110 -13.61 12.42 -5.72
CA LYS A 110 -12.70 13.28 -4.94
C LYS A 110 -13.45 14.44 -4.29
N GLU A 111 -14.42 15.01 -5.01
CA GLU A 111 -15.27 16.11 -4.56
C GLU A 111 -16.13 15.70 -3.37
N GLU A 112 -16.79 14.54 -3.44
CA GLU A 112 -17.61 13.99 -2.35
C GLU A 112 -16.74 13.69 -1.12
N PHE A 113 -15.57 13.09 -1.31
CA PHE A 113 -14.65 12.80 -0.22
C PHE A 113 -14.18 14.09 0.46
N ARG A 114 -13.83 15.12 -0.32
CA ARG A 114 -13.48 16.44 0.21
C ARG A 114 -14.62 17.09 0.99
N ALA A 115 -15.84 17.05 0.45
CA ALA A 115 -17.02 17.58 1.12
C ALA A 115 -17.29 16.86 2.45
N LYS A 116 -17.12 15.54 2.48
CA LYS A 116 -17.21 14.73 3.71
C LYS A 116 -16.18 15.17 4.76
N LEU A 117 -14.92 15.39 4.38
CA LEU A 117 -13.88 15.86 5.29
C LEU A 117 -14.21 17.26 5.86
N VAL A 118 -14.70 18.18 5.04
CA VAL A 118 -15.13 19.52 5.49
C VAL A 118 -16.31 19.42 6.47
N ALA A 119 -17.31 18.59 6.17
CA ALA A 119 -18.46 18.40 7.05
C ALA A 119 -18.07 17.80 8.41
N ALA A 120 -17.09 16.90 8.44
CA ALA A 120 -16.59 16.29 9.68
C ALA A 120 -15.75 17.26 10.55
N ASN A 121 -15.10 18.26 9.94
CA ASN A 121 -14.34 19.27 10.69
C ASN A 121 -15.23 20.25 11.47
N ASN A 122 -16.52 20.33 11.14
CA ASN A 122 -17.49 21.23 11.78
C ASN A 122 -18.30 20.53 12.89
N GLN A 123 -17.85 19.37 13.35
CA GLN A 123 -18.47 18.55 14.41
C GLN A 123 -17.64 18.64 15.69
#